data_AF-A0A8J4G2G5-F1
#
_entry.id   AF-A0A8J4G2G5-F1
#
_cell.length_a   1.000
_cell.length_b   1.000
_cell.length_c   1.000
_cell.angle_alpha   90.00
_cell.angle_beta   90.00
_cell.angle_gamma   90.00
#
_symmetry.space_group_name_H-M   'P 1'
#
loop_
_entity.id
_entity.type
_entity.pdbx_description
1 polymer ?
#
loop_
_entity_poly.entity_id
_entity_poly.type
_entity_poly.pdbx_seq_one_letter_code
_entity_poly.pdbx_strand_id
1 'polypeptide(L)'
;MADGRLNASLDELIEAQGYGRAPRASGPSSQRVQPYGGGRSGGGRGLPRQGGVTRISETLDDTATPQNAIKVGGTQDAKDIAHRICESCRVGEPPALLTIGGQSINQAVKAIAIARADLSKEGLQLSFQPAFRHTDRTKPLIAFYVAKERSQRPHSTQGDDVTLTVASGSKIVPVAGAIAGKIRENLKISLMAIGVDAVTNAVLAVGNARLFLEQDNYDIRVEPEFEKVEKNGQLMTSMKLSLIAEAL
;
A
#
# COMPACT_ATOMS: atom_id res chain seq x y z
N MET A 1 3.62 3.74 -47.12
CA MET A 1 3.75 5.19 -46.85
C MET A 1 3.05 5.47 -45.53
N ALA A 2 3.78 6.07 -44.58
CA ALA A 2 3.37 6.74 -43.31
C ALA A 2 2.43 5.95 -42.38
N ASP A 3 2.80 5.44 -41.21
CA ASP A 3 3.58 5.97 -40.06
C ASP A 3 3.04 7.28 -39.48
N GLY A 4 2.58 7.27 -38.21
CA GLY A 4 1.99 8.45 -37.59
C GLY A 4 1.23 8.27 -36.25
N ARG A 5 1.93 7.80 -35.21
CA ARG A 5 1.83 8.26 -33.80
C ARG A 5 0.50 8.12 -33.03
N LEU A 6 0.49 7.21 -32.05
CA LEU A 6 -0.26 7.34 -30.79
C LEU A 6 0.68 6.97 -29.63
N ASN A 7 1.72 7.80 -29.44
CA ASN A 7 2.77 7.59 -28.44
C ASN A 7 2.80 8.75 -27.44
N ALA A 8 1.66 9.38 -27.18
CA ALA A 8 1.64 10.49 -26.24
C ALA A 8 1.70 9.94 -24.81
N SER A 9 2.76 10.30 -24.08
CA SER A 9 2.85 10.00 -22.66
C SER A 9 1.76 10.77 -21.90
N LEU A 10 1.31 10.25 -20.75
CA LEU A 10 0.28 10.91 -19.92
C LEU A 10 0.65 12.36 -19.57
N ASP A 11 1.94 12.69 -19.54
CA ASP A 11 2.46 14.04 -19.32
C ASP A 11 2.14 15.00 -20.50
N GLU A 12 2.09 14.51 -21.74
CA GLU A 12 1.73 15.31 -22.93
C GLU A 12 0.23 15.64 -22.98
N LEU A 13 -0.63 14.76 -22.42
CA LEU A 13 -2.06 15.02 -22.29
C LEU A 13 -2.39 16.04 -21.17
N ILE A 14 -1.51 16.15 -20.18
CA ILE A 14 -1.64 17.13 -19.09
C ILE A 14 -1.22 18.53 -19.55
N GLU A 15 -0.25 18.66 -20.46
CA GLU A 15 0.13 19.95 -21.05
C GLU A 15 -0.91 20.50 -22.04
N ALA A 16 -1.71 19.65 -22.67
CA ALA A 16 -2.76 20.05 -23.62
C ALA A 16 -4.02 20.67 -22.97
N GLN A 17 -4.23 20.44 -21.66
CA GLN A 17 -5.32 21.05 -20.89
C GLN A 17 -4.75 22.16 -20.00
N GLY A 18 -4.68 23.38 -20.55
CA GLY A 18 -3.94 24.52 -20.01
C GLY A 18 -4.29 24.94 -18.57
N TYR A 19 -3.70 24.27 -17.59
CA TYR A 19 -3.51 24.79 -16.24
C TYR A 19 -2.15 25.50 -16.16
N GLY A 20 -2.20 26.83 -16.12
CA GLY A 20 -1.03 27.71 -16.17
C GLY A 20 -0.01 27.45 -15.05
N ARG A 21 1.27 27.45 -15.43
CA ARG A 21 2.40 27.49 -14.49
C ARG A 21 2.40 28.81 -13.70
N ALA A 22 2.55 28.72 -12.38
CA ALA A 22 2.87 29.86 -11.54
C ALA A 22 4.29 30.40 -11.86
N PRO A 23 4.53 31.73 -11.82
CA PRO A 23 5.81 32.31 -12.19
C PRO A 23 6.89 32.05 -11.13
N ARG A 24 8.10 31.72 -11.59
CA ARG A 24 9.32 31.72 -10.77
C ARG A 24 9.84 33.16 -10.66
N ALA A 25 10.00 33.66 -9.43
CA ALA A 25 10.71 34.91 -9.16
C ALA A 25 12.21 34.65 -8.96
N SER A 26 13.02 35.44 -9.65
CA SER A 26 14.50 35.37 -9.68
C SER A 26 15.11 36.66 -9.09
N GLY A 27 15.86 36.52 -7.98
CA GLY A 27 16.95 37.42 -7.53
C GLY A 27 16.61 38.87 -7.13
N PRO A 28 17.47 39.57 -6.34
CA PRO A 28 18.89 39.68 -6.63
C PRO A 28 19.85 39.55 -5.42
N SER A 29 21.14 39.54 -5.77
CA SER A 29 22.33 39.31 -4.95
C SER A 29 22.90 40.54 -4.23
N SER A 30 23.82 40.23 -3.31
CA SER A 30 25.00 40.99 -2.84
C SER A 30 24.80 42.16 -1.87
N GLN A 31 25.38 42.04 -0.66
CA GLN A 31 26.57 42.83 -0.29
C GLN A 31 27.25 42.34 1.00
N ARG A 32 28.59 42.41 0.93
CA ARG A 32 29.61 42.05 1.91
C ARG A 32 29.92 43.28 2.77
N VAL A 33 29.83 43.18 4.10
CA VAL A 33 30.51 44.10 5.03
C VAL A 33 30.98 43.33 6.28
N GLN A 34 32.28 43.43 6.54
CA GLN A 34 33.02 43.25 7.80
C GLN A 34 33.79 44.58 8.02
N PRO A 35 34.44 44.90 9.16
CA PRO A 35 34.58 44.19 10.46
C PRO A 35 34.48 45.15 11.70
N TYR A 36 34.62 44.65 12.95
CA TYR A 36 35.71 45.02 13.92
C TYR A 36 35.51 44.45 15.35
N GLY A 37 36.64 43.99 15.95
CA GLY A 37 36.87 43.81 17.40
C GLY A 37 36.31 42.52 18.01
N GLY A 38 37.05 41.60 18.62
CA GLY A 38 38.30 41.70 19.38
C GLY A 38 38.02 41.18 20.80
N GLY A 39 38.36 39.93 21.13
CA GLY A 39 38.15 39.37 22.46
C GLY A 39 38.60 37.92 22.60
N ARG A 40 39.44 37.66 23.60
CA ARG A 40 40.30 36.48 23.78
C ARG A 40 39.68 35.49 24.78
N SER A 41 39.93 34.20 24.55
CA SER A 41 40.04 33.11 25.54
C SER A 41 38.76 32.52 26.16
N GLY A 42 38.71 31.18 26.21
CA GLY A 42 37.86 30.43 27.14
C GLY A 42 37.33 29.12 26.56
N GLY A 43 37.96 27.99 26.90
CA GLY A 43 37.55 26.66 26.46
C GLY A 43 36.13 26.27 26.89
N GLY A 44 35.43 25.56 26.02
CA GLY A 44 34.10 25.02 26.28
C GLY A 44 33.82 23.83 25.37
N ARG A 45 33.58 22.69 25.99
CA ARG A 45 33.33 21.37 25.39
C ARG A 45 32.34 21.43 24.23
N GLY A 46 32.72 20.82 23.10
CA GLY A 46 31.82 20.57 21.98
C GLY A 46 30.67 19.66 22.40
N LEU A 47 29.44 20.18 22.31
CA LEU A 47 28.23 19.38 22.31
C LEU A 47 28.15 18.61 20.98
N PRO A 48 27.84 17.30 20.98
CA PRO A 48 27.62 16.60 19.74
C PRO A 48 26.35 17.13 19.08
N ARG A 49 26.47 17.49 17.79
CA ARG A 49 25.34 17.73 16.89
C ARG A 49 24.46 16.48 16.86
N GLN A 50 23.32 16.53 17.55
CA GLN A 50 22.27 15.54 17.43
C GLN A 50 21.56 15.78 16.09
N GLY A 51 21.97 15.05 15.06
CA GLY A 51 21.16 14.87 13.87
C GLY A 51 19.88 14.16 14.28
N GLY A 52 18.77 14.90 14.27
CA GLY A 52 17.45 14.38 14.60
C GLY A 52 17.01 13.35 13.57
N VAL A 53 17.29 12.08 13.85
CA VAL A 53 16.46 10.99 13.36
C VAL A 53 15.21 11.03 14.22
N THR A 54 14.15 11.68 13.73
CA THR A 54 12.83 11.62 14.39
C THR A 54 12.51 10.15 14.61
N ARG A 55 12.46 9.71 15.88
CA ARG A 55 12.18 8.32 16.20
C ARG A 55 10.79 8.01 15.67
N ILE A 56 10.71 6.96 14.86
CA ILE A 56 9.47 6.39 14.30
C ILE A 56 8.42 6.14 15.40
N SER A 57 8.81 6.13 16.68
CA SER A 57 7.97 5.96 17.85
C SER A 57 6.99 7.10 18.13
N GLU A 58 7.22 8.34 17.67
CA GLU A 58 6.37 9.49 18.07
C GLU A 58 5.03 9.57 17.33
N THR A 59 4.75 8.70 16.36
CA THR A 59 3.56 8.76 15.49
C THR A 59 2.88 7.41 15.26
N LEU A 60 3.21 6.37 16.06
CA LEU A 60 2.56 5.07 16.00
C LEU A 60 1.23 5.11 16.76
N ASP A 61 0.13 4.80 16.07
CA ASP A 61 -1.13 4.50 16.76
C ASP A 61 -1.12 3.02 17.19
N ASP A 62 -0.58 2.77 18.39
CA ASP A 62 -0.42 1.43 18.95
C ASP A 62 -1.60 1.00 19.83
N THR A 63 -2.66 1.81 19.93
CA THR A 63 -3.72 1.68 20.94
C THR A 63 -4.65 0.47 20.77
N ALA A 64 -4.57 -0.26 19.65
CA ALA A 64 -5.46 -1.39 19.34
C ALA A 64 -4.77 -2.62 18.70
N THR A 65 -3.47 -2.86 18.98
CA THR A 65 -2.78 -4.03 18.41
C THR A 65 -3.25 -5.34 19.08
N PRO A 66 -3.81 -6.32 18.34
CA PRO A 66 -4.27 -7.58 18.91
C PRO A 66 -3.14 -8.37 19.58
N GLN A 67 -3.44 -9.10 20.66
CA GLN A 67 -2.44 -9.91 21.37
C GLN A 67 -1.82 -11.01 20.50
N ASN A 68 -2.59 -11.58 19.56
CA ASN A 68 -2.12 -12.62 18.64
C ASN A 68 -1.44 -12.05 17.37
N ALA A 69 -1.10 -10.76 17.34
CA ALA A 69 -0.51 -10.13 16.16
C ALA A 69 0.87 -10.71 15.80
N ILE A 70 1.10 -10.94 14.51
CA ILE A 70 2.36 -11.42 13.96
C ILE A 70 3.12 -10.24 13.36
N LYS A 71 4.31 -9.96 13.89
CA LYS A 71 5.26 -9.04 13.25
C LYS A 71 5.92 -9.72 12.06
N VAL A 72 5.88 -9.09 10.89
CA VAL A 72 6.40 -9.67 9.65
C VAL A 72 7.74 -9.03 9.29
N GLY A 73 8.81 -9.83 9.26
CA GLY A 73 10.10 -9.39 8.75
C GLY A 73 10.16 -9.34 7.22
N GLY A 74 10.85 -8.35 6.63
CA GLY A 74 10.98 -8.25 5.17
C GLY A 74 11.74 -9.42 4.51
N THR A 75 12.60 -10.11 5.26
CA THR A 75 13.36 -11.29 4.82
C THR A 75 12.74 -12.61 5.27
N GLN A 76 11.63 -12.57 6.02
CA GLN A 76 10.97 -13.76 6.53
C GLN A 76 10.28 -14.52 5.39
N ASP A 77 10.33 -15.85 5.42
CA ASP A 77 9.67 -16.68 4.41
C ASP A 77 8.14 -16.58 4.56
N ALA A 78 7.45 -16.33 3.45
CA ALA A 78 6.00 -16.23 3.41
C ALA A 78 5.30 -17.53 3.82
N LYS A 79 5.91 -18.70 3.60
CA LYS A 79 5.36 -20.01 4.01
C LYS A 79 5.36 -20.18 5.52
N ASP A 80 6.41 -19.73 6.19
CA ASP A 80 6.49 -19.79 7.66
C ASP A 80 5.43 -18.87 8.30
N ILE A 81 5.23 -17.68 7.72
CA ILE A 81 4.16 -16.77 8.15
C ILE A 81 2.79 -17.42 7.88
N ALA A 82 2.59 -18.00 6.69
CA ALA A 82 1.35 -18.66 6.31
C ALA A 82 1.00 -19.82 7.26
N HIS A 83 1.99 -20.63 7.65
CA HIS A 83 1.80 -21.73 8.60
C HIS A 83 1.23 -21.22 9.94
N ARG A 84 1.78 -20.12 10.47
CA ARG A 84 1.29 -19.49 11.70
C ARG A 84 -0.12 -18.90 11.53
N ILE A 85 -0.44 -18.33 10.37
CA ILE A 85 -1.79 -17.87 10.06
C ILE A 85 -2.77 -19.05 10.08
N CYS A 86 -2.43 -20.16 9.42
CA CYS A 86 -3.26 -21.36 9.38
C CYS A 86 -3.48 -21.95 10.77
N GLU A 87 -2.41 -22.09 11.56
CA GLU A 87 -2.49 -22.57 12.94
C GLU A 87 -3.42 -21.70 13.79
N SER A 88 -3.23 -20.38 13.76
CA SER A 88 -4.08 -19.43 14.48
C SER A 88 -5.54 -19.52 14.02
N CYS A 89 -5.79 -19.63 12.72
CA CYS A 89 -7.16 -19.74 12.17
C CYS A 89 -7.86 -21.05 12.56
N ARG A 90 -7.11 -22.16 12.70
CA ARG A 90 -7.65 -23.46 13.10
C ARG A 90 -7.93 -23.54 14.60
N VAL A 91 -7.12 -22.88 15.43
CA VAL A 91 -7.24 -22.91 16.90
C VAL A 91 -8.17 -21.81 17.44
N GLY A 92 -8.20 -20.65 16.80
CA GLY A 92 -8.93 -19.49 17.31
C GLY A 92 -9.10 -18.42 16.23
N GLU A 93 -8.98 -17.15 16.60
CA GLU A 93 -9.14 -16.04 15.66
C GLU A 93 -7.92 -15.86 14.74
N PRO A 94 -8.12 -15.37 13.51
CA PRO A 94 -7.00 -14.98 12.65
C PRO A 94 -6.10 -13.94 13.33
N PRO A 95 -4.79 -13.95 13.05
CA PRO A 95 -3.88 -12.96 13.57
C PRO A 95 -3.92 -11.67 12.74
N ALA A 96 -3.69 -10.52 13.36
CA ALA A 96 -3.28 -9.33 12.62
C ALA A 96 -1.82 -9.46 12.18
N LEU A 97 -1.48 -8.99 10.97
CA LEU A 97 -0.08 -8.91 10.52
C LEU A 97 0.41 -7.46 10.62
N LEU A 98 1.52 -7.25 11.32
CA LEU A 98 2.15 -5.94 11.47
C LEU A 98 3.34 -5.85 10.54
N THR A 99 3.29 -4.91 9.60
CA THR A 99 4.31 -4.77 8.56
C THR A 99 5.00 -3.41 8.60
N ILE A 100 6.29 -3.41 8.24
CA ILE A 100 7.10 -2.19 8.12
C ILE A 100 7.93 -2.30 6.83
N GLY A 101 7.68 -1.40 5.88
CA GLY A 101 8.36 -1.38 4.58
C GLY A 101 7.75 -2.31 3.53
N GLY A 102 8.06 -2.03 2.26
CA GLY A 102 7.48 -2.74 1.11
C GLY A 102 7.80 -4.24 1.08
N GLN A 103 9.00 -4.65 1.50
CA GLN A 103 9.35 -6.07 1.58
C GLN A 103 8.49 -6.83 2.60
N SER A 104 8.27 -6.24 3.78
CA SER A 104 7.41 -6.81 4.83
C SER A 104 5.96 -6.92 4.36
N ILE A 105 5.44 -5.86 3.72
CA ILE A 105 4.11 -5.85 3.08
C ILE A 105 3.98 -7.00 2.08
N ASN A 106 4.96 -7.13 1.17
CA ASN A 106 4.92 -8.16 0.13
C ASN A 106 4.97 -9.58 0.72
N GLN A 107 5.78 -9.84 1.74
CA GLN A 107 5.80 -11.15 2.41
C GLN A 107 4.49 -11.45 3.13
N ALA A 108 3.89 -10.46 3.78
CA ALA A 108 2.59 -10.62 4.44
C ALA A 108 1.47 -10.93 3.44
N VAL A 109 1.40 -10.22 2.30
CA VAL A 109 0.39 -10.50 1.26
C VAL A 109 0.57 -11.91 0.68
N LYS A 110 1.81 -12.32 0.37
CA LYS A 110 2.11 -13.68 -0.07
C LYS A 110 1.71 -14.73 0.96
N ALA A 111 1.98 -14.47 2.24
CA ALA A 111 1.64 -15.38 3.32
C ALA A 111 0.12 -15.58 3.43
N ILE A 112 -0.66 -14.49 3.33
CA ILE A 112 -2.12 -14.57 3.32
C ILE A 112 -2.60 -15.34 2.08
N ALA A 113 -2.03 -15.12 0.90
CA ALA A 113 -2.39 -15.86 -0.32
C ALA A 113 -2.12 -17.38 -0.19
N ILE A 114 -0.98 -17.76 0.40
CA ILE A 114 -0.64 -19.16 0.68
C ILE A 114 -1.61 -19.76 1.70
N ALA A 115 -1.86 -19.05 2.82
CA ALA A 115 -2.78 -19.49 3.86
C ALA A 115 -4.20 -19.67 3.32
N ARG A 116 -4.67 -18.75 2.46
CA ARG A 116 -5.98 -18.83 1.80
C ARG A 116 -6.07 -20.07 0.91
N ALA A 117 -5.05 -20.36 0.11
CA ALA A 117 -5.01 -21.56 -0.73
C ALA A 117 -5.01 -22.86 0.09
N ASP A 118 -4.48 -22.86 1.31
CA ASP A 118 -4.52 -24.02 2.20
C ASP A 118 -5.88 -24.18 2.89
N LEU A 119 -6.34 -23.12 3.57
CA LEU A 119 -7.55 -23.12 4.39
C LEU A 119 -8.84 -23.22 3.57
N SER A 120 -8.82 -22.82 2.29
CA SER A 120 -9.94 -23.04 1.37
C SER A 120 -10.29 -24.52 1.18
N LYS A 121 -9.31 -25.42 1.29
CA LYS A 121 -9.54 -26.89 1.26
C LYS A 121 -10.33 -27.38 2.47
N GLU A 122 -10.31 -26.61 3.55
CA GLU A 122 -11.07 -26.85 4.79
C GLU A 122 -12.39 -26.05 4.81
N GLY A 123 -12.76 -25.41 3.69
CA GLY A 123 -13.98 -24.62 3.57
C GLY A 123 -13.91 -23.23 4.22
N LEU A 124 -12.72 -22.76 4.58
CA LEU A 124 -12.49 -21.42 5.13
C LEU A 124 -12.02 -20.46 4.02
N GLN A 125 -12.65 -19.29 3.94
CA GLN A 125 -12.18 -18.17 3.13
C GLN A 125 -11.46 -17.18 4.01
N LEU A 126 -10.32 -16.69 3.54
CA LEU A 126 -9.53 -15.67 4.21
C LEU A 126 -9.50 -14.41 3.37
N SER A 127 -9.74 -13.29 4.04
CA SER A 127 -9.55 -11.96 3.50
C SER A 127 -8.75 -11.11 4.50
N PHE A 128 -8.31 -9.93 4.07
CA PHE A 128 -7.67 -8.98 4.97
C PHE A 128 -8.08 -7.55 4.69
N GLN A 129 -7.96 -6.71 5.72
CA GLN A 129 -8.20 -5.27 5.64
C GLN A 129 -6.93 -4.50 5.98
N PRO A 130 -6.39 -3.70 5.05
CA PRO A 130 -5.20 -2.89 5.29
C PRO A 130 -5.52 -1.59 6.05
N ALA A 131 -4.85 -1.33 7.18
CA ALA A 131 -5.03 -0.13 8.00
C ALA A 131 -3.70 0.56 8.32
N PHE A 132 -3.61 1.85 8.04
CA PHE A 132 -2.40 2.64 8.34
C PHE A 132 -2.19 2.76 9.84
N ARG A 133 -0.94 2.65 10.27
CA ARG A 133 -0.52 2.83 11.68
C ARG A 133 0.33 4.08 11.87
N HIS A 134 0.33 4.96 10.89
CA HIS A 134 1.04 6.23 10.87
C HIS A 134 0.14 7.30 10.26
N THR A 135 0.25 8.54 10.75
CA THR A 135 -0.51 9.71 10.27
C THR A 135 -0.27 10.01 8.79
N ASP A 136 0.99 10.00 8.36
CA ASP A 136 1.38 9.94 6.94
C ASP A 136 1.07 8.56 6.32
N ARG A 137 -0.02 8.51 5.53
CA ARG A 137 -0.59 7.32 4.88
C ARG A 137 0.15 6.90 3.59
N THR A 138 1.23 7.60 3.23
CA THR A 138 2.12 7.16 2.15
C THR A 138 3.26 6.27 2.67
N LYS A 139 3.52 6.31 3.98
CA LYS A 139 4.54 5.47 4.59
C LYS A 139 4.06 4.02 4.65
N PRO A 140 4.92 3.04 4.31
CA PRO A 140 4.59 1.62 4.33
C PRO A 140 4.59 1.06 5.76
N LEU A 141 3.73 1.62 6.62
CA LEU A 141 3.54 1.20 8.00
C LEU A 141 2.07 0.85 8.21
N ILE A 142 1.77 -0.43 8.01
CA ILE A 142 0.40 -0.90 7.82
C ILE A 142 0.16 -2.21 8.59
N ALA A 143 -1.01 -2.31 9.22
CA ALA A 143 -1.54 -3.56 9.75
C ALA A 143 -2.46 -4.20 8.72
N PHE A 144 -2.43 -5.53 8.63
CA PHE A 144 -3.45 -6.32 7.95
C PHE A 144 -4.30 -7.02 9.00
N TYR A 145 -5.57 -6.62 9.11
CA TYR A 145 -6.54 -7.34 9.92
C TYR A 145 -7.10 -8.48 9.09
N VAL A 146 -6.68 -9.71 9.40
CA VAL A 146 -7.12 -10.91 8.69
C VAL A 146 -8.48 -11.31 9.23
N ALA A 147 -9.40 -11.65 8.35
CA ALA A 147 -10.71 -12.19 8.67
C ALA A 147 -10.84 -13.60 8.06
N LYS A 148 -11.63 -14.44 8.70
CA LYS A 148 -11.99 -15.77 8.18
C LYS A 148 -13.50 -15.92 8.14
N GLU A 149 -14.01 -16.51 7.08
CA GLU A 149 -15.43 -16.82 6.90
C GLU A 149 -15.58 -18.29 6.50
N ARG A 150 -16.60 -18.97 7.02
CA ARG A 150 -16.98 -20.28 6.46
C ARG A 150 -17.63 -20.05 5.10
N SER A 151 -17.22 -20.82 4.10
CA SER A 151 -17.75 -20.76 2.73
C SER A 151 -19.24 -21.11 2.75
N GLN A 152 -20.10 -20.11 2.96
CA GLN A 152 -21.56 -20.28 2.93
C GLN A 152 -22.23 -19.38 1.89
N ARG A 153 -21.53 -18.40 1.30
CA ARG A 153 -22.09 -17.55 0.25
C ARG A 153 -21.02 -17.21 -0.79
N PRO A 154 -21.24 -17.43 -2.09
CA PRO A 154 -20.51 -16.67 -3.09
C PRO A 154 -20.82 -15.19 -2.87
N HIS A 155 -19.80 -14.36 -2.67
CA HIS A 155 -19.94 -12.91 -2.62
C HIS A 155 -20.48 -12.43 -3.96
N SER A 156 -21.79 -12.25 -4.05
CA SER A 156 -22.48 -11.83 -5.25
C SER A 156 -22.38 -10.31 -5.40
N THR A 157 -21.18 -9.79 -5.66
CA THR A 157 -21.09 -8.47 -6.29
C THR A 157 -21.70 -8.62 -7.69
N GLN A 158 -22.57 -7.71 -8.12
CA GLN A 158 -23.28 -7.78 -9.40
C GLN A 158 -22.66 -6.72 -10.32
N GLY A 159 -21.87 -7.12 -11.31
CA GLY A 159 -21.18 -6.19 -12.22
C GLY A 159 -20.08 -6.85 -13.06
N ASP A 160 -19.59 -6.13 -14.06
CA ASP A 160 -18.46 -6.55 -14.91
C ASP A 160 -17.17 -6.65 -14.08
N ASP A 161 -16.32 -7.62 -14.42
CA ASP A 161 -15.02 -7.81 -13.78
C ASP A 161 -13.98 -6.84 -14.36
N VAL A 162 -13.54 -5.89 -13.53
CA VAL A 162 -12.55 -4.88 -13.89
C VAL A 162 -11.23 -5.18 -13.20
N THR A 163 -10.17 -5.36 -13.98
CA THR A 163 -8.81 -5.52 -13.44
C THR A 163 -8.00 -4.24 -13.65
N LEU A 164 -7.49 -3.66 -12.56
CA LEU A 164 -6.54 -2.55 -12.62
C LEU A 164 -5.10 -3.08 -12.48
N THR A 165 -4.26 -2.81 -13.48
CA THR A 165 -2.83 -3.14 -13.39
C THR A 165 -2.09 -2.06 -12.58
N VAL A 166 -1.40 -2.48 -11.52
CA VAL A 166 -0.56 -1.61 -10.68
C VAL A 166 0.91 -1.93 -10.96
N ALA A 167 1.70 -0.89 -11.23
CA ALA A 167 3.13 -0.96 -11.48
C ALA A 167 3.93 -0.30 -10.35
N SER A 168 5.26 -0.48 -10.36
CA SER A 168 6.17 0.17 -9.41
C SER A 168 6.09 1.70 -9.46
N GLY A 169 5.83 2.28 -10.63
CA GLY A 169 5.64 3.73 -10.83
C GLY A 169 4.21 4.23 -10.61
N SER A 170 3.24 3.36 -10.27
CA SER A 170 1.86 3.77 -10.07
C SER A 170 1.72 4.66 -8.84
N LYS A 171 1.06 5.82 -9.01
CA LYS A 171 0.79 6.75 -7.91
C LYS A 171 -0.35 6.21 -7.05
N ILE A 172 -0.12 6.11 -5.74
CA ILE A 172 -1.06 5.51 -4.76
C ILE A 172 -2.43 6.19 -4.77
N VAL A 173 -2.47 7.52 -4.66
CA VAL A 173 -3.72 8.29 -4.54
C VAL A 173 -4.61 8.19 -5.80
N PRO A 174 -4.08 8.34 -7.03
CA PRO A 174 -4.87 8.09 -8.24
C PRO A 174 -5.44 6.67 -8.34
N VAL A 175 -4.66 5.64 -7.98
CA VAL A 175 -5.15 4.26 -7.98
C VAL A 175 -6.26 4.08 -6.94
N ALA A 176 -6.12 4.68 -5.75
CA ALA A 176 -7.16 4.67 -4.72
C ALA A 176 -8.46 5.33 -5.19
N GLY A 177 -8.36 6.47 -5.89
CA GLY A 177 -9.51 7.15 -6.50
C GLY A 177 -10.20 6.30 -7.56
N ALA A 178 -9.43 5.60 -8.40
CA ALA A 178 -9.98 4.66 -9.37
C ALA A 178 -10.72 3.50 -8.69
N ILE A 179 -10.15 2.93 -7.62
CA ILE A 179 -10.80 1.87 -6.83
C ILE A 179 -12.14 2.35 -6.27
N ALA A 180 -12.14 3.50 -5.59
CA ALA A 180 -13.35 4.06 -4.99
C ALA A 180 -14.42 4.37 -6.04
N GLY A 181 -14.03 4.93 -7.19
CA GLY A 181 -14.95 5.16 -8.31
C GLY A 181 -15.60 3.87 -8.81
N LYS A 182 -14.82 2.80 -9.01
CA LYS A 182 -15.34 1.52 -9.48
C LYS A 182 -16.26 0.82 -8.47
N ILE A 183 -15.97 0.96 -7.17
CA ILE A 183 -16.86 0.46 -6.11
C ILE A 183 -18.18 1.24 -6.09
N ARG A 184 -18.16 2.56 -6.25
CA ARG A 184 -19.39 3.38 -6.35
C ARG A 184 -20.23 3.04 -7.59
N GLU A 185 -19.58 2.57 -8.65
CA GLU A 185 -20.23 2.03 -9.85
C GLU A 185 -20.76 0.59 -9.65
N ASN A 186 -20.65 0.01 -8.45
CA ASN A 186 -20.99 -1.39 -8.12
C ASN A 186 -20.25 -2.45 -8.95
N LEU A 187 -19.04 -2.14 -9.41
CA LEU A 187 -18.25 -3.06 -10.24
C LEU A 187 -17.43 -4.03 -9.38
N LYS A 188 -17.21 -5.24 -9.92
CA LYS A 188 -16.20 -6.16 -9.39
C LYS A 188 -14.84 -5.63 -9.78
N ILE A 189 -13.97 -5.45 -8.80
CA ILE A 189 -12.65 -4.90 -9.04
C ILE A 189 -11.57 -5.81 -8.44
N SER A 190 -10.54 -6.07 -9.24
CA SER A 190 -9.31 -6.70 -8.79
C SER A 190 -8.10 -5.86 -9.19
N LEU A 191 -7.03 -5.95 -8.40
CA LEU A 191 -5.75 -5.31 -8.72
C LEU A 191 -4.75 -6.39 -9.12
N MET A 192 -4.05 -6.17 -10.23
CA MET A 192 -2.94 -7.03 -10.65
C MET A 192 -1.62 -6.31 -10.42
N ALA A 193 -0.71 -6.94 -9.67
CA ALA A 193 0.59 -6.37 -9.36
C ALA A 193 1.72 -7.39 -9.58
N ILE A 194 2.84 -6.95 -10.16
CA ILE A 194 4.05 -7.78 -10.36
C ILE A 194 5.23 -7.07 -9.70
N GLY A 195 5.85 -7.75 -8.73
CA GLY A 195 6.99 -7.23 -7.98
C GLY A 195 6.61 -6.49 -6.69
N VAL A 196 7.59 -6.31 -5.82
CA VAL A 196 7.42 -5.81 -4.44
C VAL A 196 6.80 -4.41 -4.42
N ASP A 197 7.31 -3.49 -5.25
CA ASP A 197 6.86 -2.11 -5.25
C ASP A 197 5.43 -1.98 -5.78
N ALA A 198 5.08 -2.75 -6.82
CA ALA A 198 3.73 -2.79 -7.36
C ALA A 198 2.72 -3.32 -6.33
N VAL A 199 3.07 -4.41 -5.62
CA VAL A 199 2.22 -4.98 -4.56
C VAL A 199 2.06 -3.98 -3.41
N THR A 200 3.15 -3.31 -3.03
CA THR A 200 3.11 -2.27 -1.99
C THR A 200 2.19 -1.13 -2.38
N ASN A 201 2.34 -0.59 -3.60
CA ASN A 201 1.49 0.48 -4.12
C ASN A 201 0.02 0.07 -4.17
N ALA A 202 -0.27 -1.17 -4.59
CA ALA A 202 -1.64 -1.70 -4.64
C ALA A 202 -2.26 -1.75 -3.23
N VAL A 203 -1.54 -2.28 -2.25
CA VAL A 203 -2.01 -2.37 -0.85
C VAL A 203 -2.23 -0.97 -0.24
N LEU A 204 -1.30 -0.05 -0.44
CA LEU A 204 -1.45 1.33 0.06
C LEU A 204 -2.60 2.06 -0.65
N ALA A 205 -2.84 1.76 -1.93
CA ALA A 205 -3.97 2.31 -2.67
C ALA A 205 -5.30 1.77 -2.13
N VAL A 206 -5.40 0.47 -1.83
CA VAL A 206 -6.58 -0.09 -1.16
C VAL A 206 -6.78 0.55 0.21
N GLY A 207 -5.72 0.71 1.01
CA GLY A 207 -5.81 1.40 2.31
C GLY A 207 -6.37 2.82 2.19
N ASN A 208 -5.94 3.60 1.18
CA ASN A 208 -6.51 4.93 0.94
C ASN A 208 -7.95 4.87 0.39
N ALA A 209 -8.26 3.89 -0.47
CA ALA A 209 -9.60 3.71 -1.02
C ALA A 209 -10.63 3.39 0.07
N ARG A 210 -10.26 2.59 1.09
CA ARG A 210 -11.10 2.36 2.28
C ARG A 210 -11.49 3.69 2.94
N LEU A 211 -10.51 4.56 3.19
CA LEU A 211 -10.75 5.87 3.80
C LEU A 211 -11.60 6.80 2.92
N PHE A 212 -11.47 6.70 1.59
CA PHE A 212 -12.30 7.49 0.67
C PHE A 212 -13.76 7.04 0.65
N LEU A 213 -14.01 5.78 0.99
CA LEU A 213 -15.34 5.15 0.97
C LEU A 213 -16.03 5.16 2.34
N GLU A 214 -15.34 5.54 3.43
CA GLU A 214 -15.94 5.70 4.76
C GLU A 214 -17.17 6.63 4.72
N GLN A 215 -17.11 7.72 3.95
CA GLN A 215 -18.22 8.66 3.79
C GLN A 215 -19.38 8.09 2.97
N ASP A 216 -19.12 7.08 2.15
CA ASP A 216 -20.14 6.35 1.37
C ASP A 216 -20.68 5.13 2.14
N ASN A 217 -20.28 4.96 3.41
CA ASN A 217 -20.64 3.83 4.26
C ASN A 217 -20.25 2.46 3.66
N TYR A 218 -19.08 2.39 3.03
CA TYR A 218 -18.48 1.16 2.53
C TYR A 218 -17.13 0.88 3.18
N ASP A 219 -16.79 -0.41 3.30
CA ASP A 219 -15.44 -0.88 3.60
C ASP A 219 -14.99 -1.93 2.57
N ILE A 220 -13.68 -2.14 2.48
CA ILE A 220 -13.06 -3.07 1.53
C ILE A 220 -12.32 -4.16 2.30
N ARG A 221 -12.60 -5.42 1.94
CA ARG A 221 -11.78 -6.59 2.24
C ARG A 221 -11.03 -7.04 1.00
N VAL A 222 -9.86 -7.65 1.19
CA VAL A 222 -8.97 -8.07 0.10
C VAL A 222 -8.74 -9.58 0.17
N GLU A 223 -8.94 -10.26 -0.95
CA GLU A 223 -8.60 -11.67 -1.14
C GLU A 223 -7.41 -11.80 -2.10
N PRO A 224 -6.20 -12.08 -1.58
CA PRO A 224 -5.01 -12.18 -2.42
C PRO A 224 -4.89 -13.58 -3.04
N GLU A 225 -4.39 -13.63 -4.27
CA GLU A 225 -4.10 -14.87 -5.00
C GLU A 225 -2.90 -14.75 -5.94
N PHE A 226 -2.20 -15.87 -6.14
CA PHE A 226 -1.19 -15.95 -7.19
C PHE A 226 -1.86 -16.28 -8.51
N GLU A 227 -1.54 -15.50 -9.53
CA GLU A 227 -2.06 -15.69 -10.87
C GLU A 227 -0.88 -15.78 -11.86
N LYS A 228 -1.04 -16.61 -12.89
CA LYS A 228 -0.08 -16.68 -13.99
C LYS A 228 -0.54 -15.74 -15.09
N VAL A 229 0.34 -14.82 -15.49
CA VAL A 229 0.04 -13.82 -16.52
C VAL A 229 1.16 -13.79 -17.54
N GLU A 230 0.80 -13.55 -18.80
CA GLU A 230 1.78 -13.35 -19.86
C GLU A 230 2.07 -11.85 -20.01
N LYS A 231 3.34 -11.47 -19.90
CA LYS A 231 3.78 -10.09 -20.09
C LYS A 231 5.05 -10.09 -20.95
N ASN A 232 5.00 -9.37 -22.08
CA ASN A 232 6.09 -9.32 -23.05
C ASN A 232 6.53 -10.71 -23.57
N GLY A 233 5.58 -11.63 -23.77
CA GLY A 233 5.87 -13.00 -24.20
C GLY A 233 6.49 -13.90 -23.12
N GLN A 234 6.56 -13.42 -21.87
CA GLN A 234 7.07 -14.20 -20.74
C GLN A 234 5.98 -14.48 -19.73
N LEU A 235 5.89 -15.76 -19.31
CA LEU A 235 4.97 -16.18 -18.26
C LEU A 235 5.50 -15.75 -16.89
N MET A 236 4.80 -14.83 -16.25
CA MET A 236 5.14 -14.28 -14.94
C MET A 236 4.10 -14.71 -13.90
N THR A 237 4.47 -14.63 -12.63
CA THR A 237 3.52 -14.80 -11.52
C THR A 237 3.17 -13.41 -10.98
N SER A 238 1.91 -13.02 -11.12
CA SER A 238 1.35 -11.81 -10.53
C SER A 238 0.73 -12.11 -9.16
N MET A 239 0.60 -11.06 -8.36
CA MET A 239 -0.30 -11.02 -7.23
C MET A 239 -1.59 -10.36 -7.68
N LYS A 240 -2.70 -11.09 -7.62
CA LYS A 240 -4.04 -10.56 -7.83
C LYS A 240 -4.70 -10.30 -6.48
N LEU A 241 -5.27 -9.12 -6.31
CA LEU A 241 -5.97 -8.68 -5.10
C LEU A 241 -7.43 -8.44 -5.47
N SER A 242 -8.29 -9.42 -5.21
CA SER A 242 -9.73 -9.27 -5.41
C SER A 242 -10.31 -8.44 -4.27
N LEU A 243 -11.04 -7.37 -4.58
CA LEU A 243 -11.60 -6.47 -3.58
C LEU A 243 -13.09 -6.79 -3.38
N ILE A 244 -13.46 -7.02 -2.14
CA ILE A 244 -14.85 -7.23 -1.71
C ILE A 244 -15.27 -5.95 -0.98
N ALA A 245 -16.20 -5.21 -1.58
CA ALA A 245 -16.80 -4.04 -0.96
C ALA A 245 -18.07 -4.44 -0.20
N GLU A 246 -18.21 -3.97 1.04
CA GLU A 246 -19.37 -4.25 1.90
C GLU A 246 -19.84 -2.95 2.54
N ALA A 247 -21.15 -2.82 2.73
CA ALA A 247 -21.71 -1.70 3.46
C ALA A 247 -21.39 -1.83 4.97
N LEU A 248 -21.06 -0.72 5.61
CA LEU A 248 -20.78 -0.60 7.05
C LEU A 248 -22.06 -0.51 7.90
#